data_AF-A0A1G1PB24-F1
#
_entry.id   AF-A0A1G1PB24-F1
#
_cell.length_a   1.000
_cell.length_b   1.000
_cell.length_c   1.000
_cell.angle_alpha   90.00
_cell.angle_beta   90.00
_cell.angle_gamma   90.00
#
_symmetry.space_group_name_H-M   'P 1'
#
loop_
_entity.id
_entity.type
_entity.pdbx_description
1 polymer ?
#
loop_
_entity_poly.entity_id
_entity_poly.type
_entity_poly.pdbx_seq_one_letter_code
_entity_poly.pdbx_strand_id
1 'polypeptide(L)'
;MTKPTLAREPDDADGPGQARRLKLVTALGGALGACGAMVLMVGIREPAWVLGALAALVGIGTGIRGLWRFRRWALYLSWMLAAAALAVGCYWAHFAWTFWLFTEPTPWDRVRAVLNPLILLWLGGPAAWLWYFTRRRVIDRFEQ
;
A
#
# COMPACT_ATOMS: atom_id res chain seq x y z
N MET A 1 -34.67 -33.70 -16.56
CA MET A 1 -33.72 -32.73 -17.14
C MET A 1 -32.73 -32.31 -16.07
N THR A 2 -31.63 -33.03 -15.96
CA THR A 2 -30.51 -32.76 -15.06
C THR A 2 -29.60 -31.73 -15.73
N LYS A 3 -29.43 -30.56 -15.12
CA LYS A 3 -28.42 -29.59 -15.55
C LYS A 3 -27.05 -30.27 -15.51
N PRO A 4 -26.23 -30.19 -16.57
CA PRO A 4 -24.86 -30.65 -16.48
C PRO A 4 -24.15 -29.75 -15.47
N THR A 5 -23.74 -30.34 -14.36
CA THR A 5 -22.73 -29.82 -13.45
C THR A 5 -21.51 -29.48 -14.29
N LEU A 6 -21.32 -28.19 -14.57
CA LEU A 6 -20.05 -27.63 -14.99
C LEU A 6 -19.04 -28.11 -13.95
N ALA A 7 -18.23 -29.10 -14.34
CA ALA A 7 -17.03 -29.47 -13.63
C ALA A 7 -16.26 -28.17 -13.42
N ARG A 8 -16.22 -27.71 -12.17
CA ARG A 8 -15.36 -26.62 -11.76
C ARG A 8 -13.96 -27.14 -12.04
N GLU A 9 -13.39 -26.65 -13.14
CA GLU A 9 -12.01 -26.87 -13.51
C GLU A 9 -11.19 -26.69 -12.22
N PRO A 10 -10.44 -27.71 -11.78
CA PRO A 10 -9.59 -27.54 -10.62
C PRO A 10 -8.68 -26.35 -10.96
N ASP A 11 -8.66 -25.36 -10.08
CA ASP A 11 -7.80 -24.18 -10.16
C ASP A 11 -6.35 -24.63 -9.90
N ASP A 12 -5.85 -25.60 -10.68
CA ASP A 12 -4.47 -26.09 -10.79
C ASP A 12 -3.58 -25.04 -11.49
N ALA A 13 -3.90 -23.76 -11.29
CA ALA A 13 -3.12 -22.62 -11.77
C ALA A 13 -2.15 -22.09 -10.70
N ASP A 14 -1.83 -22.89 -9.68
CA ASP A 14 -0.77 -22.64 -8.69
C ASP A 14 0.64 -22.92 -9.28
N GLY A 15 0.90 -22.37 -10.47
CA GLY A 15 2.18 -22.48 -11.13
C GLY A 15 3.26 -21.56 -10.54
N PRO A 16 4.55 -21.80 -10.86
CA PRO A 16 5.70 -20.95 -10.50
C PRO A 16 5.54 -19.46 -10.88
N GLY A 17 4.59 -19.14 -11.78
CA GLY A 17 4.22 -17.78 -12.15
C GLY A 17 3.60 -16.97 -11.01
N GLN A 18 2.87 -17.59 -10.06
CA GLN A 18 2.17 -16.83 -9.02
C GLN A 18 3.09 -16.43 -7.84
N ALA A 19 4.03 -17.30 -7.45
CA ALA A 19 5.11 -16.95 -6.52
C ALA A 19 6.02 -15.86 -7.11
N ARG A 20 6.28 -15.90 -8.42
CA ARG A 20 6.99 -14.83 -9.15
C ARG A 20 6.20 -13.52 -9.13
N ARG A 21 4.88 -13.56 -9.33
CA ARG A 21 4.00 -12.38 -9.21
C ARG A 21 4.04 -11.79 -7.80
N LEU A 22 3.97 -12.59 -6.75
CA LEU A 22 4.07 -12.11 -5.37
C LEU A 22 5.39 -11.39 -5.12
N LYS A 23 6.51 -11.96 -5.59
CA LYS A 23 7.84 -11.32 -5.47
C LYS A 23 7.89 -9.99 -6.23
N LEU A 24 7.34 -9.92 -7.45
CA LEU A 24 7.30 -8.68 -8.23
C LEU A 24 6.43 -7.62 -7.57
N VAL A 25 5.22 -7.98 -7.12
CA VAL A 25 4.30 -7.06 -6.42
C VAL A 25 4.94 -6.54 -5.15
N THR A 26 5.55 -7.43 -4.35
CA THR A 26 6.19 -7.02 -3.08
C THR A 26 7.46 -6.20 -3.28
N ALA A 27 8.26 -6.49 -4.30
CA ALA A 27 9.41 -5.67 -4.67
C ALA A 27 8.97 -4.27 -5.15
N LEU A 28 7.96 -4.20 -6.01
CA LEU A 28 7.46 -2.93 -6.55
C LEU A 28 6.84 -2.07 -5.44
N GLY A 29 5.91 -2.64 -4.66
CA GLY A 29 5.30 -1.87 -3.56
C GLY A 29 6.29 -1.55 -2.45
N GLY A 30 7.28 -2.40 -2.21
CA GLY A 30 8.40 -2.12 -1.33
C GLY A 30 9.22 -0.91 -1.78
N ALA A 31 9.60 -0.87 -3.05
CA ALA A 31 10.34 0.24 -3.63
C ALA A 31 9.54 1.55 -3.59
N LEU A 32 8.24 1.50 -3.92
CA LEU A 32 7.36 2.66 -3.86
C LEU A 32 7.17 3.16 -2.43
N GLY A 33 6.95 2.26 -1.47
CA GLY A 33 6.85 2.61 -0.05
C GLY A 33 8.13 3.22 0.51
N ALA A 34 9.29 2.68 0.12
CA ALA A 34 10.59 3.23 0.51
C ALA A 34 10.84 4.62 -0.08
N CYS A 35 10.49 4.82 -1.36
CA CYS A 35 10.58 6.13 -2.02
C CYS A 35 9.68 7.16 -1.31
N GLY A 36 8.43 6.79 -0.98
CA GLY A 36 7.53 7.64 -0.20
C GLY A 36 8.13 8.03 1.15
N ALA A 37 8.65 7.08 1.91
CA ALA A 37 9.30 7.33 3.19
C ALA A 37 10.50 8.29 3.07
N MET A 38 11.31 8.16 2.00
CA MET A 38 12.43 9.08 1.74
C MET A 38 11.95 10.50 1.43
N VAL A 39 10.88 10.67 0.66
CA VAL A 39 10.29 11.99 0.38
C VAL A 39 9.86 12.69 1.67
N LEU A 40 9.26 11.95 2.61
CA LEU A 40 8.89 12.49 3.93
C LEU A 40 10.11 12.98 4.71
N MET A 41 11.19 12.20 4.74
CA MET A 41 12.41 12.58 5.46
C MET A 41 13.04 13.86 4.91
N VAL A 42 13.13 13.96 3.59
CA VAL A 42 13.78 15.11 2.92
C VAL A 42 12.91 16.37 3.02
N GLY A 43 11.59 16.22 2.91
CA GLY A 43 10.64 17.33 2.82
C GLY A 43 10.26 17.96 4.15
N ILE A 44 10.01 17.16 5.20
CA ILE A 44 9.48 17.69 6.48
C ILE A 44 10.61 18.01 7.45
N ARG A 45 11.76 17.29 7.40
CA ARG A 45 12.96 17.46 8.26
C ARG A 45 12.73 17.50 9.78
N GLU A 46 11.49 17.41 10.25
CA GLU A 46 11.16 17.30 11.66
C GLU A 46 11.58 15.92 12.21
N PRO A 47 12.22 15.86 13.38
CA PRO A 47 12.81 14.64 13.90
C PRO A 47 11.78 13.51 14.11
N ALA A 48 10.55 13.84 14.51
CA ALA A 48 9.48 12.87 14.68
C ALA A 48 9.12 12.16 13.35
N TRP A 49 9.01 12.93 12.27
CA TRP A 49 8.72 12.40 10.93
C TRP A 49 9.88 11.60 10.36
N VAL A 50 11.11 12.04 10.61
CA VAL A 50 12.32 11.30 10.19
C VAL A 50 12.41 9.96 10.91
N LEU A 51 12.20 9.92 12.23
CA LEU A 51 12.17 8.68 13.01
C LEU A 51 11.04 7.75 12.57
N GLY A 52 9.85 8.29 12.34
CA GLY A 52 8.71 7.53 11.82
C GLY A 52 9.00 6.92 10.44
N ALA A 53 9.60 7.68 9.53
CA ALA A 53 9.98 7.20 8.22
C ALA A 53 11.11 6.14 8.27
N LEU A 54 12.07 6.26 9.20
CA LEU A 54 13.11 5.25 9.40
C LEU A 54 12.50 3.94 9.91
N ALA A 55 11.61 4.03 10.90
CA ALA A 55 10.85 2.88 11.39
C ALA A 55 10.03 2.22 10.27
N ALA A 56 9.39 3.03 9.41
CA ALA A 56 8.66 2.54 8.25
C ALA A 56 9.58 1.82 7.26
N LEU A 57 10.78 2.32 6.95
CA LEU A 57 11.74 1.64 6.07
C LEU A 57 12.17 0.27 6.61
N VAL A 58 12.46 0.20 7.91
CA VAL A 58 12.78 -1.07 8.59
C VAL A 58 11.59 -2.02 8.55
N GLY A 59 10.38 -1.50 8.83
CA GLY A 59 9.12 -2.24 8.76
C GLY A 59 8.82 -2.79 7.36
N ILE A 60 9.05 -1.99 6.31
CA ILE A 60 8.88 -2.40 4.91
C ILE A 60 9.87 -3.52 4.58
N GLY A 61 11.15 -3.37 4.90
CA GLY A 61 12.17 -4.38 4.61
C GLY A 61 11.90 -5.71 5.33
N THR A 62 11.58 -5.64 6.62
CA THR A 62 11.23 -6.83 7.42
C THR A 62 9.92 -7.47 6.96
N GLY A 63 8.91 -6.66 6.63
CA GLY A 63 7.64 -7.09 6.07
C GLY A 63 7.80 -7.80 4.74
N ILE A 64 8.55 -7.27 3.78
CA ILE A 64 8.81 -7.93 2.48
C ILE A 64 9.50 -9.27 2.68
N ARG A 65 10.54 -9.32 3.52
CA ARG A 65 11.25 -10.58 3.83
C ARG A 65 10.31 -11.61 4.45
N GLY A 66 9.41 -11.18 5.32
CA GLY A 66 8.40 -12.05 5.93
C GLY A 66 7.33 -12.50 4.92
N LEU A 67 6.90 -11.62 4.02
CA LEU A 67 5.94 -11.91 2.95
C LEU A 67 6.49 -12.94 1.95
N TRP A 68 7.78 -12.86 1.60
CA TRP A 68 8.46 -13.86 0.76
C TRP A 68 8.56 -15.25 1.40
N ARG A 69 8.41 -15.32 2.73
CA ARG A 69 8.40 -16.56 3.50
C ARG A 69 6.99 -16.95 3.96
N PHE A 70 5.95 -16.32 3.40
CA PHE A 70 4.55 -16.58 3.72
C PHE A 70 4.22 -16.52 5.21
N ARG A 71 4.90 -15.66 5.99
CA ARG A 71 4.66 -15.54 7.43
C ARG A 71 3.40 -14.72 7.73
N ARG A 72 2.46 -15.24 8.53
CA ARG A 72 1.24 -14.52 8.97
C ARG A 72 1.52 -13.15 9.58
N TRP A 73 2.52 -13.04 10.46
CA TRP A 73 2.86 -11.76 11.09
C TRP A 73 3.25 -10.68 10.07
N ALA A 74 3.85 -11.08 8.94
CA ALA A 74 4.27 -10.16 7.90
C ALA A 74 3.09 -9.62 7.09
N LEU A 75 2.02 -10.42 6.95
CA LEU A 75 0.76 -9.97 6.36
C LEU A 75 0.12 -8.88 7.22
N TYR A 76 -0.01 -9.12 8.54
CA TYR A 76 -0.53 -8.12 9.48
C TYR A 76 0.32 -6.84 9.51
N LEU A 77 1.65 -6.98 9.57
CA LEU A 77 2.56 -5.83 9.51
C LEU A 77 2.37 -5.03 8.21
N SER A 78 2.20 -5.72 7.07
CA SER A 78 1.96 -5.06 5.78
C SER A 78 0.63 -4.30 5.75
N TRP A 79 -0.42 -4.83 6.37
CA TRP A 79 -1.69 -4.14 6.52
C TRP A 79 -1.57 -2.92 7.42
N MET A 80 -0.89 -3.04 8.57
CA MET A 80 -0.66 -1.92 9.48
C MET A 80 0.11 -0.79 8.78
N LEU A 81 1.19 -1.12 8.07
CA LEU A 81 1.97 -0.13 7.33
C LEU A 81 1.16 0.54 6.21
N ALA A 82 0.38 -0.24 5.46
CA ALA A 82 -0.46 0.31 4.41
C ALA A 82 -1.60 1.18 4.98
N ALA A 83 -2.22 0.79 6.09
CA ALA A 83 -3.23 1.60 6.77
C ALA A 83 -2.64 2.91 7.31
N ALA A 84 -1.44 2.87 7.90
CA ALA A 84 -0.74 4.06 8.36
C ALA A 84 -0.41 5.01 7.19
N ALA A 85 0.11 4.46 6.07
CA ALA A 85 0.38 5.24 4.87
C ALA A 85 -0.90 5.87 4.28
N LEU A 86 -2.01 5.13 4.27
CA LEU A 86 -3.31 5.65 3.85
C LEU A 86 -3.78 6.78 4.76
N ALA A 87 -3.62 6.65 6.08
CA ALA A 87 -3.97 7.68 7.04
C ALA A 87 -3.14 8.96 6.83
N VAL A 88 -1.86 8.83 6.53
CA VAL A 88 -1.00 9.97 6.14
C VAL A 88 -1.49 10.61 4.84
N GLY A 89 -1.84 9.81 3.82
CA GLY A 89 -2.44 10.30 2.58
C GLY A 89 -3.75 11.06 2.80
N CYS A 90 -4.64 10.54 3.65
CA CYS A 90 -5.87 11.22 4.05
C CYS A 90 -5.60 12.51 4.82
N TYR A 91 -4.62 12.51 5.73
CA TYR A 91 -4.21 13.71 6.47
C TYR A 91 -3.71 14.80 5.51
N TRP A 92 -2.89 14.45 4.53
CA TRP A 92 -2.41 15.39 3.50
C TRP A 92 -3.52 15.88 2.57
N ALA A 93 -4.42 15.00 2.13
CA ALA A 93 -5.56 15.39 1.32
C ALA A 93 -6.47 16.37 2.10
N HIS A 94 -6.74 16.08 3.37
CA HIS A 94 -7.48 16.97 4.25
C HIS A 94 -6.76 18.31 4.40
N PHE A 95 -5.46 18.30 4.70
CA PHE A 95 -4.66 19.52 4.85
C PHE A 95 -4.66 20.37 3.58
N ALA A 96 -4.44 19.75 2.41
CA ALA A 96 -4.50 20.42 1.11
C ALA A 96 -5.90 20.96 0.79
N TRP A 97 -6.96 20.37 1.36
CA TRP A 97 -8.33 20.84 1.19
C TRP A 97 -8.67 22.01 2.14
N THR A 98 -8.20 21.97 3.38
CA THR A 98 -8.60 22.93 4.44
C THR A 98 -7.63 24.09 4.65
N PHE A 99 -6.32 23.88 4.53
CA PHE A 99 -5.31 24.89 4.84
C PHE A 99 -4.68 25.44 3.56
N TRP A 100 -4.85 26.74 3.34
CA TRP A 100 -4.39 27.43 2.14
C TRP A 100 -3.44 28.55 2.54
N LEU A 101 -2.20 28.50 2.02
CA LEU A 101 -1.16 29.43 2.44
C LEU A 101 -1.38 30.87 1.93
N PHE A 102 -2.05 31.09 0.79
CA PHE A 102 -2.40 32.43 0.29
C PHE A 102 -3.60 32.40 -0.68
N THR A 103 -4.43 33.45 -0.63
CA THR A 103 -5.59 33.80 -1.49
C THR A 103 -6.76 32.80 -1.47
N GLU A 104 -8.00 33.27 -1.35
CA GLU A 104 -9.20 32.42 -1.37
C GLU A 104 -9.21 31.51 -2.62
N PRO A 105 -8.99 30.19 -2.47
CA PRO A 105 -8.82 29.31 -3.60
C PRO A 105 -10.17 28.95 -4.17
N THR A 106 -10.26 28.98 -5.50
CA THR A 106 -11.46 28.51 -6.21
C THR A 106 -11.67 27.02 -5.92
N PRO A 107 -12.92 26.51 -5.97
CA PRO A 107 -13.19 25.08 -5.75
C PRO A 107 -12.34 24.15 -6.62
N TRP A 108 -11.97 24.60 -7.83
CA TRP A 108 -11.15 23.83 -8.76
C TRP A 108 -9.67 23.77 -8.35
N ASP A 109 -9.14 24.82 -7.72
CA ASP A 109 -7.78 24.80 -7.18
C ASP A 109 -7.68 23.83 -6.00
N ARG A 110 -8.75 23.69 -5.21
CA ARG A 110 -8.86 22.68 -4.14
C ARG A 110 -8.79 21.27 -4.68
N VAL A 111 -9.52 21.00 -5.74
CA VAL A 111 -9.49 19.70 -6.42
C VAL A 111 -8.09 19.41 -6.99
N ARG A 112 -7.45 20.39 -7.64
CA ARG A 112 -6.08 20.22 -8.17
C ARG A 112 -5.05 19.97 -7.09
N ALA A 113 -5.16 20.63 -5.94
CA ALA A 113 -4.24 20.41 -4.83
C ALA A 113 -4.40 19.00 -4.22
N VAL A 114 -5.62 18.50 -4.10
CA VAL A 114 -5.88 17.11 -3.65
C VAL A 114 -5.42 16.08 -4.70
N LEU A 115 -5.57 16.39 -5.98
CA LEU A 115 -5.07 15.58 -7.10
C LEU A 115 -3.54 15.69 -7.29
N ASN A 116 -2.81 16.28 -6.35
CA ASN A 116 -1.36 16.29 -6.38
C ASN A 116 -0.85 14.83 -6.47
N PRO A 117 0.05 14.51 -7.40
CA PRO A 117 0.53 13.14 -7.62
C PRO A 117 1.15 12.52 -6.36
N LEU A 118 1.71 13.32 -5.45
CA LEU A 118 2.18 12.83 -4.15
C LEU A 118 1.02 12.36 -3.28
N ILE A 119 -0.05 13.15 -3.14
CA ILE A 119 -1.24 12.76 -2.33
C ILE A 119 -1.88 11.51 -2.92
N LEU A 120 -2.02 11.45 -4.25
CA LEU A 120 -2.54 10.27 -4.94
C LEU A 120 -1.67 9.02 -4.74
N LEU A 121 -0.34 9.17 -4.67
CA LEU A 121 0.56 8.06 -4.38
C LEU A 121 0.31 7.50 -2.97
N TRP A 122 0.16 8.37 -1.97
CA TRP A 122 -0.11 8.01 -0.58
C TRP A 122 -1.52 7.45 -0.32
N LEU A 123 -2.46 7.67 -1.24
CA LEU A 123 -3.79 7.07 -1.19
C LEU A 123 -3.87 5.79 -2.02
N GLY A 124 -3.55 5.90 -3.32
CA GLY A 124 -3.73 4.82 -4.28
C GLY A 124 -2.79 3.64 -4.07
N GLY A 125 -1.51 3.89 -3.74
CA GLY A 125 -0.53 2.84 -3.49
C GLY A 125 -0.94 1.93 -2.32
N PRO A 126 -1.15 2.49 -1.12
CA PRO A 126 -1.59 1.72 0.04
C PRO A 126 -2.98 1.10 -0.11
N ALA A 127 -3.93 1.77 -0.77
CA ALA A 127 -5.25 1.20 -1.04
C ALA A 127 -5.18 -0.02 -1.98
N ALA A 128 -4.42 0.08 -3.08
CA ALA A 128 -4.19 -1.03 -3.99
C ALA A 128 -3.46 -2.20 -3.31
N TRP A 129 -2.51 -1.88 -2.44
CA TRP A 129 -1.79 -2.87 -1.64
C TRP A 129 -2.72 -3.62 -0.68
N LEU A 130 -3.51 -2.90 0.11
CA LEU A 130 -4.52 -3.49 0.99
C LEU A 130 -5.48 -4.36 0.20
N TRP A 131 -6.07 -3.82 -0.87
CA TRP A 131 -7.00 -4.55 -1.72
C TRP A 131 -6.42 -5.86 -2.26
N TYR A 132 -5.15 -5.88 -2.67
CA TYR A 132 -4.50 -7.11 -3.11
C TYR A 132 -4.33 -8.12 -1.97
N PHE A 133 -3.77 -7.70 -0.84
CA PHE A 133 -3.45 -8.58 0.29
C PHE A 133 -4.66 -8.97 1.15
N THR A 134 -5.82 -8.30 1.01
CA THR A 134 -7.07 -8.70 1.66
C THR A 134 -7.88 -9.72 0.85
N ARG A 135 -7.46 -10.05 -0.38
CA ARG A 135 -8.14 -11.11 -1.17
C ARG A 135 -7.95 -12.46 -0.49
N ARG A 136 -9.05 -13.21 -0.29
CA ARG A 136 -9.01 -14.57 0.30
C ARG A 136 -7.93 -15.46 -0.30
N ARG A 137 -7.86 -15.55 -1.64
CA ARG A 137 -6.84 -16.32 -2.36
C ARG A 137 -5.39 -15.96 -2.00
N VAL A 138 -5.14 -14.72 -1.56
CA VAL A 138 -3.81 -14.30 -1.10
C VAL A 138 -3.61 -14.67 0.36
N ILE A 139 -4.61 -14.43 1.22
CA ILE A 139 -4.60 -14.72 2.66
C ILE A 139 -4.41 -16.22 2.93
N ASP A 140 -5.15 -17.08 2.23
CA ASP A 140 -5.15 -18.54 2.45
C ASP A 140 -3.73 -19.14 2.38
N ARG A 141 -2.83 -18.52 1.63
CA ARG A 141 -1.42 -18.95 1.49
C ARG A 141 -0.51 -18.58 2.66
N PHE A 142 -0.91 -17.60 3.46
CA PHE A 142 -0.24 -17.31 4.73
C PHE A 142 -0.79 -18.19 5.85
N GLU A 143 -1.90 -18.89 5.61
CA GLU A 143 -2.53 -19.77 6.58
C GLU A 143 -2.08 -21.23 6.49
N GLN A 144 -1.44 -21.62 5.38
CA GLN A 144 -0.74 -22.90 5.19
C GLN A 144 0.56 -22.96 6.00
#